data_AF-A0A136J4E9-F1
#
_entry.id   AF-A0A136J4E9-F1
#
_cell.length_a   1.000
_cell.length_b   1.000
_cell.length_c   1.000
_cell.angle_alpha   90.00
_cell.angle_beta   90.00
_cell.angle_gamma   90.00
#
_symmetry.space_group_name_H-M   'P 1'
#
loop_
_entity.id
_entity.type
_entity.pdbx_description
1 polymer ?
#
loop_
_entity_poly.entity_id
_entity_poly.type
_entity_poly.pdbx_seq_one_letter_code
_entity_poly.pdbx_strand_id
1 'polypeptide(L)'
;MPPGNRLAAWLREHAGLPDAGGRRRPRRHEIELVDLDDEWTHRAPLIVDKRPLTRLHDVRQRILAALLGEQATEPAQFDVRLFLDGRLASGRAFRRSERLHYQVLLGSEAGGPSIDIKDEVYSLSLTQLAEIKRRINAGSSVHDLQYLISGMLNHATRETYLNPYQIELRAVGGLRPGSIPGRDWHVGTVASTWFCQKLCIRVRPRNQQIIINAFNNQEYIFSRPKFDQKGTVSAKTVRNWFLRRVVLTIDGSNSQGWVVERRLIICRGVYGTDVHDWSRVHGGETIYITLPPNITAWYTEAEAPFLPPLHPCVVCGDNKRPSEMPARITQACEHEVESCKACVEEWVASSLEVAWDRMRCPQCPNRLAFLDVAALADKATFERYEY
;
A
#
# COMPACT_ATOMS: atom_id res chain seq x y z
N MET A 1 -11.94 12.69 -40.41
CA MET A 1 -11.50 11.62 -41.32
C MET A 1 -12.50 10.48 -41.28
N PRO A 2 -12.88 9.87 -42.43
CA PRO A 2 -13.87 8.80 -42.44
C PRO A 2 -13.29 7.51 -41.82
N PRO A 3 -14.11 6.70 -41.13
CA PRO A 3 -13.66 5.48 -40.44
C PRO A 3 -13.04 4.42 -41.37
N GLY A 4 -13.31 4.46 -42.68
CA GLY A 4 -12.73 3.53 -43.67
C GLY A 4 -11.23 3.68 -43.93
N ASN A 5 -10.62 4.85 -43.64
CA ASN A 5 -9.22 5.11 -44.00
C ASN A 5 -8.19 4.62 -42.97
N ARG A 6 -8.61 4.25 -41.76
CA ARG A 6 -7.69 3.80 -40.70
C ARG A 6 -7.14 2.39 -40.95
N LEU A 7 -7.95 1.49 -41.51
CA LEU A 7 -7.52 0.12 -41.80
C LEU A 7 -6.50 0.07 -42.95
N ALA A 8 -6.71 0.87 -44.00
CA ALA A 8 -5.82 0.94 -45.15
C ALA A 8 -4.49 1.67 -44.86
N ALA A 9 -4.50 2.65 -43.94
CA ALA A 9 -3.27 3.26 -43.44
C ALA A 9 -2.49 2.27 -42.56
N TRP A 10 -3.18 1.56 -41.66
CA TRP A 10 -2.58 0.53 -40.82
C TRP A 10 -1.94 -0.61 -41.64
N LEU A 11 -2.63 -1.10 -42.69
CA LEU A 11 -2.09 -2.16 -43.57
C LEU A 11 -0.84 -1.73 -44.34
N ARG A 12 -0.73 -0.45 -44.74
CA ARG A 12 0.44 0.08 -45.48
C ARG A 12 1.66 0.26 -44.59
N GLU A 13 1.47 0.72 -43.36
CA GLU A 13 2.56 0.94 -42.39
C GLU A 13 3.18 -0.39 -41.89
N HIS A 14 2.45 -1.50 -42.03
CA HIS A 14 2.84 -2.82 -41.53
C HIS A 14 3.33 -3.80 -42.62
N ALA A 15 3.38 -3.37 -43.88
CA ALA A 15 3.83 -4.22 -44.97
C ALA A 15 5.36 -4.20 -45.13
N GLY A 16 6.05 -5.20 -44.55
CA GLY A 16 7.51 -5.35 -44.62
C GLY A 16 8.07 -5.54 -46.05
N LEU A 17 9.40 -5.49 -46.19
CA LEU A 17 10.07 -5.77 -47.47
C LEU A 17 9.81 -7.23 -47.91
N PRO A 18 9.51 -7.49 -49.19
CA PRO A 18 9.32 -8.86 -49.69
C PRO A 18 10.62 -9.66 -49.60
N ASP A 19 10.53 -10.95 -49.24
CA ASP A 19 11.66 -11.87 -49.36
C ASP A 19 11.87 -12.29 -50.83
N ALA A 20 12.95 -13.01 -51.12
CA ALA A 20 13.31 -13.47 -52.47
C ALA A 20 12.24 -14.37 -53.14
N GLY A 21 11.22 -14.82 -52.41
CA GLY A 21 10.05 -15.55 -52.91
C GLY A 21 8.77 -14.70 -53.03
N GLY A 22 8.85 -13.37 -52.91
CA GLY A 22 7.71 -12.46 -53.08
C GLY A 22 6.67 -12.49 -51.95
N ARG A 23 6.86 -13.32 -50.91
CA ARG A 23 5.95 -13.36 -49.76
C ARG A 23 6.47 -12.39 -48.69
N ARG A 24 5.71 -11.33 -48.44
CA ARG A 24 5.95 -10.43 -47.30
C ARG A 24 5.76 -11.21 -46.00
N ARG A 25 6.86 -11.57 -45.32
CA ARG A 25 6.77 -12.09 -43.96
C ARG A 25 6.21 -10.98 -43.06
N PRO A 26 5.12 -11.22 -42.30
CA PRO A 26 4.63 -10.23 -41.35
C PRO A 26 5.74 -9.90 -40.36
N ARG A 27 5.98 -8.60 -40.11
CA ARG A 27 6.97 -8.14 -39.12
C ARG A 27 6.62 -8.78 -37.77
N ARG A 28 7.50 -9.66 -37.29
CA ARG A 28 7.42 -10.18 -35.93
C ARG A 28 7.73 -9.04 -34.97
N HIS A 29 6.90 -8.88 -33.97
CA HIS A 29 7.15 -7.96 -32.88
C HIS A 29 7.38 -8.80 -31.64
N GLU A 30 8.56 -8.70 -31.07
CA GLU A 30 8.86 -9.35 -29.80
C GLU A 30 8.23 -8.54 -28.68
N ILE A 31 7.57 -9.23 -27.75
CA ILE A 31 7.11 -8.65 -26.50
C ILE A 31 7.83 -9.36 -25.38
N GLU A 32 8.52 -8.58 -24.57
CA GLU A 32 9.05 -9.02 -23.30
C GLU A 32 7.90 -9.13 -22.29
N LEU A 33 7.74 -10.32 -21.72
CA LEU A 33 6.83 -10.58 -20.63
C LEU A 33 7.53 -10.28 -19.31
N VAL A 34 6.87 -9.50 -18.46
CA VAL A 34 7.38 -9.20 -17.12
C VAL A 34 6.82 -10.21 -16.14
N ASP A 35 7.69 -11.01 -15.53
CA ASP A 35 7.32 -11.90 -14.42
C ASP A 35 7.08 -11.04 -13.16
N LEU A 36 5.86 -11.09 -12.63
CA LEU A 36 5.54 -10.37 -11.39
C LEU A 36 6.20 -11.00 -10.17
N ASP A 37 6.65 -12.25 -10.27
CA ASP A 37 7.25 -13.06 -9.21
C ASP A 37 8.79 -13.15 -9.35
N ASP A 38 9.40 -12.36 -10.25
CA ASP A 38 10.85 -12.39 -10.52
C ASP A 38 11.71 -12.23 -9.27
N GLU A 39 11.28 -11.40 -8.31
CA GLU A 39 12.05 -11.11 -7.07
C GLU A 39 12.44 -12.35 -6.27
N TRP A 40 11.73 -13.48 -6.41
CA TRP A 40 12.11 -14.75 -5.77
C TRP A 40 12.23 -15.92 -6.73
N THR A 41 11.62 -15.85 -7.91
CA THR A 41 11.72 -16.95 -8.88
C THR A 41 13.01 -16.86 -9.69
N HIS A 42 13.58 -15.65 -9.85
CA HIS A 42 14.75 -15.37 -10.67
C HIS A 42 14.65 -15.97 -12.08
N ARG A 43 13.42 -16.02 -12.62
CA ARG A 43 13.16 -16.60 -13.94
C ARG A 43 13.74 -15.69 -15.01
N ALA A 44 14.31 -16.29 -16.03
CA ALA A 44 14.76 -15.53 -17.19
C ALA A 44 13.58 -14.78 -17.83
N PRO A 45 13.77 -13.54 -18.31
CA PRO A 45 12.74 -12.81 -19.04
C PRO A 45 12.21 -13.65 -20.21
N LEU A 46 10.88 -13.77 -20.31
CA LEU A 46 10.25 -14.51 -21.39
C LEU A 46 9.91 -13.58 -22.54
N ILE A 47 10.42 -13.88 -23.74
CA ILE A 47 10.11 -13.13 -24.95
C ILE A 47 9.11 -13.93 -25.79
N VAL A 48 7.99 -13.29 -26.16
CA VAL A 48 6.97 -13.92 -27.00
C VAL A 48 6.80 -13.15 -28.31
N ASP A 49 6.93 -13.88 -29.41
CA ASP A 49 6.58 -13.41 -30.75
C ASP A 49 5.10 -13.00 -30.83
N LYS A 50 4.83 -11.70 -30.99
CA LYS A 50 3.49 -11.16 -31.27
C LYS A 50 3.17 -11.34 -32.75
N ARG A 51 2.16 -12.16 -33.01
CA ARG A 51 1.42 -12.19 -34.27
C ARG A 51 0.12 -11.40 -34.09
N PRO A 52 -0.47 -10.83 -35.15
CA PRO A 52 -1.73 -10.07 -35.07
C PRO A 52 -2.90 -10.84 -34.41
N LEU A 53 -2.81 -12.16 -34.37
CA LEU A 53 -3.81 -13.07 -33.82
C LEU A 53 -3.33 -13.84 -32.58
N THR A 54 -2.19 -13.47 -31.97
CA THR A 54 -1.73 -14.15 -30.75
C THR A 54 -2.77 -13.98 -29.65
N ARG A 55 -3.37 -15.09 -29.21
CA ARG A 55 -4.36 -15.10 -28.14
C ARG A 55 -3.64 -15.17 -26.80
N LEU A 56 -4.28 -14.65 -25.75
CA LEU A 56 -3.78 -14.79 -24.37
C LEU A 56 -3.59 -16.26 -23.98
N HIS A 57 -4.44 -17.15 -24.51
CA HIS A 57 -4.28 -18.60 -24.34
C HIS A 57 -2.92 -19.10 -24.86
N ASP A 58 -2.50 -18.66 -26.04
CA ASP A 58 -1.22 -19.08 -26.64
C ASP A 58 -0.03 -18.58 -25.80
N VAL A 59 -0.14 -17.36 -25.27
CA VAL A 59 0.88 -16.80 -24.37
C VAL A 59 0.96 -17.62 -23.08
N ARG A 60 -0.19 -17.98 -22.49
CA ARG A 60 -0.26 -18.83 -21.30
C ARG A 60 0.39 -20.19 -21.53
N GLN A 61 0.11 -20.84 -22.66
CA GLN A 61 0.73 -22.14 -23.00
C GLN A 61 2.25 -22.03 -23.16
N ARG A 62 2.75 -20.93 -23.74
CA ARG A 62 4.20 -20.69 -23.85
C ARG A 62 4.88 -20.48 -22.50
N ILE A 63 4.24 -19.73 -21.59
CA ILE A 63 4.75 -19.55 -20.23
C ILE A 63 4.83 -20.91 -19.53
N LEU A 64 3.78 -21.74 -19.61
CA LEU A 64 3.77 -23.08 -19.03
C LEU A 64 4.87 -23.97 -19.63
N ALA A 65 5.01 -23.99 -20.96
CA ALA A 65 6.05 -24.77 -21.63
C ALA A 65 7.47 -24.33 -21.24
N ALA A 66 7.69 -23.02 -21.09
CA ALA A 66 8.98 -22.48 -20.66
C ALA A 66 9.31 -22.82 -19.20
N LEU A 67 8.29 -22.90 -18.32
CA LEU A 67 8.48 -23.17 -16.90
C LEU A 67 8.60 -24.65 -16.56
N LEU A 68 7.83 -25.50 -17.25
CA LEU A 68 7.74 -26.92 -16.92
C LEU A 68 8.52 -27.82 -17.89
N GLY A 69 9.07 -27.24 -18.96
CA GLY A 69 9.65 -27.99 -20.08
C GLY A 69 8.59 -28.63 -20.98
N GLU A 70 9.01 -29.13 -22.15
CA GLU A 70 8.11 -29.71 -23.16
C GLU A 70 7.40 -30.99 -22.70
N GLN A 71 7.84 -31.61 -21.61
CA GLN A 71 7.35 -32.92 -21.14
C GLN A 71 6.40 -32.87 -19.94
N ALA A 72 6.00 -31.70 -19.45
CA ALA A 72 5.14 -31.61 -18.28
C ALA A 72 3.69 -31.98 -18.59
N THR A 73 3.32 -33.21 -18.23
CA THR A 73 2.02 -33.83 -18.53
C THR A 73 0.88 -33.41 -17.59
N GLU A 74 1.11 -32.58 -16.56
CA GLU A 74 0.05 -32.12 -15.66
C GLU A 74 0.02 -30.60 -15.44
N PRO A 75 -0.55 -29.83 -16.39
CA PRO A 75 -0.79 -28.39 -16.22
C PRO A 75 -1.84 -28.05 -15.15
N ALA A 76 -2.52 -29.04 -14.58
CA ALA A 76 -3.60 -28.84 -13.60
C ALA A 76 -3.13 -28.18 -12.29
N GLN A 77 -1.84 -28.20 -11.99
CA GLN A 77 -1.28 -27.66 -10.75
C GLN A 77 -0.90 -26.17 -10.85
N PHE A 78 -0.88 -25.58 -12.04
CA PHE A 78 -0.40 -24.20 -12.26
C PHE A 78 -1.48 -23.31 -12.88
N ASP A 79 -1.78 -22.17 -12.25
CA ASP A 79 -2.61 -21.12 -12.83
C ASP A 79 -1.75 -19.94 -13.26
N VAL A 80 -1.78 -19.62 -14.56
CA VAL A 80 -1.08 -18.45 -15.11
C VAL A 80 -2.07 -17.31 -15.29
N ARG A 81 -1.84 -16.23 -14.56
CA ARG A 81 -2.58 -14.97 -14.69
C ARG A 81 -1.79 -14.03 -15.57
N LEU A 82 -2.48 -13.38 -16.50
CA LEU A 82 -1.92 -12.39 -17.40
C LEU A 82 -2.50 -11.03 -17.08
N PHE A 83 -1.66 -10.00 -17.11
CA PHE A 83 -2.07 -8.63 -16.81
C PHE A 83 -1.68 -7.69 -17.95
N LEU A 84 -2.65 -6.95 -18.46
CA LEU A 84 -2.47 -5.92 -19.48
C LEU A 84 -2.56 -4.56 -18.81
N ASP A 85 -1.48 -3.79 -18.86
CA ASP A 85 -1.39 -2.45 -18.27
C ASP A 85 -1.93 -2.40 -16.82
N GLY A 86 -1.56 -3.41 -16.01
CA GLY A 86 -1.97 -3.49 -14.62
C GLY A 86 -3.39 -4.00 -14.36
N ARG A 87 -4.07 -4.58 -15.36
CA ARG A 87 -5.39 -5.20 -15.18
C ARG A 87 -5.36 -6.67 -15.57
N LEU A 88 -6.08 -7.50 -14.81
CA LEU A 88 -6.24 -8.92 -15.15
C LEU A 88 -6.86 -9.03 -16.55
N ALA A 89 -6.15 -9.70 -17.45
CA ALA A 89 -6.54 -9.84 -18.83
C ALA A 89 -7.49 -11.02 -19.01
N SER A 90 -8.69 -10.76 -19.52
CA SER A 90 -9.68 -11.80 -19.85
C SER A 90 -10.02 -11.75 -21.34
N GLY A 91 -9.83 -12.88 -22.04
CA GLY A 91 -10.40 -13.20 -23.36
C GLY A 91 -10.07 -12.30 -24.57
N ARG A 92 -9.46 -11.13 -24.38
CA ARG A 92 -9.23 -10.15 -25.45
C ARG A 92 -7.86 -10.28 -26.12
N ALA A 93 -7.81 -9.99 -27.42
CA ALA A 93 -6.55 -9.69 -28.08
C ALA A 93 -5.96 -8.38 -27.53
N PHE A 94 -4.64 -8.28 -27.47
CA PHE A 94 -3.95 -7.17 -26.82
C PHE A 94 -3.18 -6.31 -27.82
N ARG A 95 -3.19 -4.98 -27.64
CA ARG A 95 -2.62 -3.99 -28.56
C ARG A 95 -1.10 -3.97 -28.48
N ARG A 96 -0.46 -3.42 -29.52
CA ARG A 96 1.01 -3.42 -29.66
C ARG A 96 1.73 -2.64 -28.55
N SER A 97 1.11 -1.60 -28.00
CA SER A 97 1.69 -0.73 -26.98
C SER A 97 1.49 -1.21 -25.54
N GLU A 98 0.68 -2.25 -25.32
CA GLU A 98 0.34 -2.70 -23.97
C GLU A 98 1.50 -3.53 -23.39
N ARG A 99 1.82 -3.30 -22.11
CA ARG A 99 2.79 -4.11 -21.38
C ARG A 99 2.08 -5.33 -20.82
N LEU A 100 2.62 -6.52 -21.11
CA LEU A 100 2.07 -7.78 -20.63
C LEU A 100 2.92 -8.27 -19.46
N HIS A 101 2.27 -8.41 -18.31
CA HIS A 101 2.86 -9.03 -17.12
C HIS A 101 2.21 -10.39 -16.93
N TYR A 102 2.92 -11.31 -16.28
CA TYR A 102 2.36 -12.59 -15.91
C TYR A 102 2.71 -12.96 -14.48
N GLN A 103 1.89 -13.85 -13.93
CA GLN A 103 2.04 -14.39 -12.59
C GLN A 103 1.69 -15.87 -12.65
N VAL A 104 2.42 -16.70 -11.91
CA VAL A 104 2.20 -18.16 -11.89
C VAL A 104 1.91 -18.61 -10.48
N LEU A 105 0.73 -19.17 -10.28
CA LEU A 105 0.23 -19.64 -9.00
C LEU A 105 0.26 -21.16 -8.95
N LEU A 106 0.65 -21.70 -7.81
CA LEU A 106 0.48 -23.11 -7.50
C LEU A 106 -0.95 -23.36 -7.00
N GLY A 107 -1.57 -24.48 -7.37
CA GLY A 107 -2.99 -24.76 -7.11
C GLY A 107 -3.44 -24.61 -5.65
N SER A 108 -2.54 -24.76 -4.67
CA SER A 108 -2.81 -24.55 -3.24
C SER A 108 -2.81 -23.07 -2.79
N GLU A 109 -2.33 -22.14 -3.63
CA GLU A 109 -2.14 -20.72 -3.29
C GLU A 109 -3.34 -19.83 -3.66
N ALA A 110 -4.46 -20.41 -4.09
CA ALA A 110 -5.67 -19.65 -4.41
C ALA A 110 -6.31 -18.95 -3.19
N GLY A 111 -5.92 -19.30 -1.96
CA GLY A 111 -6.49 -18.84 -0.68
C GLY A 111 -5.93 -17.51 -0.12
N GLY A 112 -5.46 -16.60 -0.97
CA GLY A 112 -4.91 -15.30 -0.56
C GLY A 112 -3.39 -15.28 -0.37
N PRO A 113 -2.80 -14.12 -0.04
CA PRO A 113 -1.35 -13.99 0.03
C PRO A 113 -0.76 -14.89 1.13
N SER A 114 0.34 -15.58 0.83
CA SER A 114 1.16 -16.20 1.86
C SER A 114 1.93 -15.14 2.64
N ILE A 115 2.30 -15.42 3.88
CA ILE A 115 3.03 -14.49 4.75
C ILE A 115 4.43 -15.05 4.95
N ASP A 116 5.43 -14.22 4.68
CA ASP A 116 6.85 -14.56 4.80
C ASP A 116 7.57 -13.51 5.65
N ILE A 117 8.58 -13.92 6.39
CA ILE A 117 9.39 -13.02 7.23
C ILE A 117 10.80 -13.07 6.70
N LYS A 118 11.30 -11.92 6.26
CA LYS A 118 12.67 -11.79 5.77
C LYS A 118 13.50 -11.05 6.80
N ASP A 119 13.75 -11.73 7.92
CA ASP A 119 14.63 -11.26 8.98
C ASP A 119 15.44 -12.44 9.54
N GLU A 120 16.75 -12.24 9.71
CA GLU A 120 17.66 -13.28 10.22
C GLU A 120 17.59 -13.40 11.75
N VAL A 121 17.22 -12.32 12.44
CA VAL A 121 17.20 -12.21 13.90
C VAL A 121 15.82 -12.55 14.44
N TYR A 122 14.77 -12.14 13.73
CA TYR A 122 13.39 -12.30 14.18
C TYR A 122 12.68 -13.43 13.43
N SER A 123 12.03 -14.32 14.19
CA SER A 123 11.13 -15.34 13.65
C SER A 123 9.78 -15.26 14.35
N LEU A 124 8.71 -15.56 13.62
CA LEU A 124 7.38 -15.77 14.19
C LEU A 124 7.04 -17.25 14.07
N SER A 125 6.44 -17.79 15.13
CA SER A 125 5.89 -19.15 15.13
C SER A 125 4.73 -19.30 14.13
N LEU A 126 4.42 -20.54 13.74
CA LEU A 126 3.28 -20.83 12.87
C LEU A 126 1.95 -20.30 13.43
N THR A 127 1.76 -20.36 14.75
CA THR A 127 0.56 -19.82 15.41
C THR A 127 0.47 -18.30 15.29
N GLN A 128 1.59 -17.59 15.42
CA GLN A 128 1.64 -16.14 15.24
C GLN A 128 1.36 -15.76 13.77
N LEU A 129 1.95 -16.49 12.81
CA LEU A 129 1.65 -16.30 11.38
C LEU A 129 0.17 -16.54 11.05
N ALA A 130 -0.44 -17.57 11.65
CA ALA A 130 -1.86 -17.86 11.50
C ALA A 130 -2.74 -16.72 12.05
N GLU A 131 -2.39 -16.16 13.21
CA GLU A 131 -3.09 -15.01 13.80
C GLU A 131 -2.97 -13.77 12.90
N ILE A 132 -1.78 -13.47 12.37
CA ILE A 132 -1.60 -12.35 11.43
C ILE A 132 -2.47 -12.56 10.19
N LYS A 133 -2.50 -13.79 9.63
CA LYS A 133 -3.36 -14.11 8.48
C LYS A 133 -4.83 -13.93 8.80
N ARG A 134 -5.28 -14.37 9.99
CA ARG A 134 -6.66 -14.18 10.46
C ARG A 134 -7.01 -12.70 10.55
N ARG A 135 -6.11 -11.86 11.06
CA ARG A 135 -6.28 -10.41 11.17
C ARG A 135 -6.33 -9.71 9.81
N ILE A 136 -5.48 -10.10 8.87
CA ILE A 136 -5.55 -9.62 7.47
C ILE A 136 -6.93 -9.93 6.87
N ASN A 137 -7.42 -11.17 7.04
CA ASN A 137 -8.73 -11.57 6.54
C ASN A 137 -9.90 -10.85 7.24
N ALA A 138 -9.71 -10.45 8.50
CA ALA A 138 -10.66 -9.64 9.26
C ALA A 138 -10.60 -8.14 8.91
N GLY A 139 -9.78 -7.74 7.93
CA GLY A 139 -9.65 -6.35 7.52
C GLY A 139 -8.77 -5.51 8.45
N SER A 140 -7.72 -6.07 9.07
CA SER A 140 -6.76 -5.23 9.78
C SER A 140 -6.03 -4.26 8.86
N SER A 141 -5.81 -3.04 9.34
CA SER A 141 -4.99 -2.03 8.67
C SER A 141 -3.49 -2.38 8.76
N VAL A 142 -2.64 -1.68 7.99
CA VAL A 142 -1.18 -1.77 8.13
C VAL A 142 -0.77 -1.46 9.56
N HIS A 143 -1.35 -0.41 10.15
CA HIS A 143 -1.09 0.01 11.52
C HIS A 143 -1.38 -1.09 12.55
N ASP A 144 -2.58 -1.68 12.49
CA ASP A 144 -2.99 -2.72 13.44
C ASP A 144 -2.03 -3.91 13.42
N LEU A 145 -1.62 -4.30 12.21
CA LEU A 145 -0.69 -5.40 12.01
C LEU A 145 0.72 -5.05 12.49
N GLN A 146 1.20 -3.82 12.24
CA GLN A 146 2.48 -3.35 12.77
C GLN A 146 2.50 -3.42 14.31
N TYR A 147 1.43 -3.00 14.98
CA TYR A 147 1.31 -3.10 16.43
C TYR A 147 1.28 -4.55 16.90
N LEU A 148 0.44 -5.38 16.28
CA LEU A 148 0.34 -6.80 16.59
C LEU A 148 1.70 -7.51 16.47
N ILE A 149 2.38 -7.31 15.34
CA ILE A 149 3.67 -7.94 15.03
C ILE A 149 4.74 -7.43 15.99
N SER A 150 4.83 -6.12 16.21
CA SER A 150 5.81 -5.57 17.14
C SER A 150 5.61 -6.11 18.57
N GLY A 151 4.37 -6.23 19.04
CA GLY A 151 4.04 -6.86 20.32
C GLY A 151 4.48 -8.33 20.37
N MET A 152 4.15 -9.13 19.34
CA MET A 152 4.57 -10.52 19.24
C MET A 152 6.09 -10.68 19.31
N LEU A 153 6.83 -9.83 18.59
CA LEU A 153 8.29 -9.86 18.55
C LEU A 153 8.91 -9.37 19.86
N ASN A 154 8.37 -8.33 20.49
CA ASN A 154 8.83 -7.80 21.78
C ASN A 154 8.68 -8.83 22.90
N HIS A 155 7.64 -9.66 22.88
CA HIS A 155 7.49 -10.75 23.83
C HIS A 155 8.52 -11.87 23.59
N ALA A 156 8.93 -12.09 22.34
CA ALA A 156 9.92 -13.10 21.98
C ALA A 156 11.36 -12.64 22.29
N THR A 157 11.68 -11.35 22.09
CA THR A 157 13.02 -10.80 22.28
C THR A 157 13.11 -9.92 23.52
N ARG A 158 13.76 -10.41 24.58
CA ARG A 158 13.90 -9.70 25.87
C ARG A 158 14.80 -8.46 25.85
N GLU A 159 15.51 -8.20 24.75
CA GLU A 159 16.64 -7.26 24.75
C GLU A 159 16.36 -5.92 24.07
N THR A 160 15.32 -5.79 23.23
CA THR A 160 15.05 -4.51 22.55
C THR A 160 13.56 -4.34 22.24
N TYR A 161 12.98 -3.25 22.74
CA TYR A 161 11.63 -2.83 22.35
C TYR A 161 11.60 -2.35 20.89
N LEU A 162 10.90 -3.07 20.04
CA LEU A 162 10.60 -2.71 18.67
C LEU A 162 9.41 -1.75 18.64
N ASN A 163 9.63 -0.62 17.99
CA ASN A 163 8.57 0.32 17.65
C ASN A 163 7.78 -0.22 16.44
N PRO A 164 6.44 -0.15 16.42
CA PRO A 164 5.61 -0.53 15.28
C PRO A 164 6.05 0.03 13.92
N TYR A 165 6.59 1.25 13.86
CA TYR A 165 7.10 1.84 12.61
C TYR A 165 8.34 1.11 12.04
N GLN A 166 9.04 0.32 12.86
CA GLN A 166 10.12 -0.54 12.41
C GLN A 166 9.60 -1.76 11.64
N ILE A 167 8.31 -2.10 11.75
CA ILE A 167 7.72 -3.23 11.04
C ILE A 167 7.30 -2.75 9.64
N GLU A 168 8.06 -3.13 8.61
CA GLU A 168 7.71 -2.89 7.21
C GLU A 168 6.86 -4.05 6.68
N LEU A 169 5.62 -3.76 6.27
CA LEU A 169 4.81 -4.68 5.48
C LEU A 169 5.05 -4.42 3.99
N ARG A 170 5.44 -5.46 3.26
CA ARG A 170 5.80 -5.38 1.86
C ARG A 170 4.96 -6.33 1.02
N ALA A 171 4.33 -5.82 -0.03
CA ALA A 171 3.73 -6.64 -1.07
C ALA A 171 4.84 -7.19 -2.00
N VAL A 172 4.77 -8.49 -2.30
CA VAL A 172 5.73 -9.20 -3.14
C VAL A 172 4.96 -10.15 -4.07
N GLY A 173 5.39 -10.25 -5.33
CA GLY A 173 4.71 -11.04 -6.37
C GLY A 173 3.37 -10.48 -6.75
N GLY A 174 3.34 -9.47 -7.61
CA GLY A 174 2.10 -8.80 -8.00
C GLY A 174 2.41 -7.54 -8.79
N LEU A 175 1.36 -6.77 -9.11
CA LEU A 175 1.49 -5.59 -9.97
C LEU A 175 2.28 -4.45 -9.33
N ARG A 176 2.34 -4.43 -8.00
CA ARG A 176 2.91 -3.32 -7.23
C ARG A 176 3.77 -3.85 -6.07
N PRO A 177 4.94 -4.42 -6.37
CA PRO A 177 5.84 -4.87 -5.32
C PRO A 177 6.46 -3.67 -4.59
N GLY A 178 6.63 -3.81 -3.28
CA GLY A 178 7.17 -2.77 -2.42
C GLY A 178 6.43 -2.62 -1.10
N SER A 179 6.91 -1.68 -0.29
CA SER A 179 6.31 -1.35 1.01
C SER A 179 4.89 -0.85 0.79
N ILE A 180 3.96 -1.27 1.65
CA ILE A 180 2.60 -0.74 1.67
C ILE A 180 2.66 0.60 2.41
N PRO A 181 2.45 1.74 1.74
CA PRO A 181 2.80 3.03 2.32
C PRO A 181 1.76 3.52 3.32
N GLY A 182 0.46 3.36 3.05
CA GLY A 182 -0.62 3.92 3.85
C GLY A 182 -0.82 3.16 5.15
N ARG A 183 -0.75 3.89 6.28
CA ARG A 183 -0.87 3.34 7.63
C ARG A 183 -2.26 2.75 7.89
N ASP A 184 -3.31 3.41 7.40
CA ASP A 184 -4.70 2.97 7.60
C ASP A 184 -5.21 2.05 6.49
N TRP A 185 -4.34 1.60 5.57
CA TRP A 185 -4.77 0.75 4.47
C TRP A 185 -5.04 -0.67 4.93
N HIS A 186 -6.19 -1.23 4.54
CA HIS A 186 -6.54 -2.62 4.73
C HIS A 186 -5.62 -3.53 3.93
N VAL A 187 -4.83 -4.34 4.62
CA VAL A 187 -3.79 -5.16 3.98
C VAL A 187 -4.40 -6.24 3.08
N GLY A 188 -5.58 -6.79 3.43
CA GLY A 188 -6.30 -7.72 2.57
C GLY A 188 -6.78 -7.09 1.25
N THR A 189 -7.28 -5.85 1.31
CA THR A 189 -7.70 -5.11 0.12
C THR A 189 -6.51 -4.71 -0.74
N VAL A 190 -5.41 -4.28 -0.13
CA VAL A 190 -4.16 -4.00 -0.84
C VAL A 190 -3.66 -5.26 -1.54
N ALA A 191 -3.59 -6.39 -0.84
CA ALA A 191 -3.07 -7.64 -1.40
C ALA A 191 -3.91 -8.15 -2.57
N SER A 192 -5.24 -8.11 -2.45
CA SER A 192 -6.15 -8.51 -3.54
C SER A 192 -6.07 -7.56 -4.73
N THR A 193 -6.11 -6.25 -4.50
CA THR A 193 -6.07 -5.24 -5.57
C THR A 193 -4.73 -5.22 -6.31
N TRP A 194 -3.62 -5.47 -5.60
CA TRP A 194 -2.29 -5.49 -6.19
C TRP A 194 -1.90 -6.88 -6.73
N PHE A 195 -2.80 -7.86 -6.60
CA PHE A 195 -2.55 -9.27 -6.93
C PHE A 195 -1.26 -9.79 -6.27
N CYS A 196 -1.06 -9.38 -5.03
CA CYS A 196 0.06 -9.76 -4.19
C CYS A 196 -0.07 -11.25 -3.82
N GLN A 197 0.96 -12.03 -4.13
CA GLN A 197 1.09 -13.43 -3.75
C GLN A 197 1.65 -13.58 -2.34
N LYS A 198 2.56 -12.70 -1.93
CA LYS A 198 3.25 -12.80 -0.64
C LYS A 198 3.32 -11.46 0.06
N LEU A 199 2.92 -11.44 1.33
CA LEU A 199 3.20 -10.35 2.23
C LEU A 199 4.47 -10.66 3.00
N CYS A 200 5.49 -9.84 2.78
CA CYS A 200 6.77 -9.95 3.46
C CYS A 200 6.83 -8.96 4.63
N ILE A 201 7.11 -9.47 5.83
CA ILE A 201 7.38 -8.68 7.03
C ILE A 201 8.90 -8.50 7.14
N ARG A 202 9.33 -7.26 7.36
CA ARG A 202 10.74 -6.93 7.65
C ARG A 202 10.84 -6.03 8.87
N VAL A 203 11.80 -6.30 9.75
CA VAL A 203 12.11 -5.39 10.85
C VAL A 203 13.20 -4.42 10.39
N ARG A 204 12.98 -3.14 10.60
CA ARG A 204 13.88 -2.06 10.22
C ARG A 204 14.63 -1.53 11.43
N PRO A 205 15.89 -1.09 11.26
CA PRO A 205 16.57 -0.35 12.31
C PRO A 205 15.78 0.91 12.68
N ARG A 206 15.95 1.35 13.93
CA ARG A 206 15.33 2.60 14.40
C ARG A 206 15.77 3.77 13.52
N ASN A 207 14.85 4.73 13.35
CA ASN A 207 15.11 5.98 12.62
C ASN A 207 15.56 5.78 11.17
N GLN A 208 15.20 4.67 10.52
CA GLN A 208 15.46 4.44 9.09
C GLN A 208 14.22 4.62 8.18
N GLN A 209 13.13 5.14 8.74
CA GLN A 209 11.95 5.53 7.98
C GLN A 209 11.72 7.03 8.05
N ILE A 210 10.95 7.56 7.11
CA ILE A 210 10.38 8.91 7.20
C ILE A 210 8.86 8.76 7.26
N ILE A 211 8.24 9.44 8.22
CA ILE A 211 6.79 9.51 8.35
C ILE A 211 6.32 10.70 7.52
N ILE A 212 5.34 10.46 6.66
CA ILE A 212 4.75 11.51 5.83
C ILE A 212 3.29 11.64 6.22
N ASN A 213 2.94 12.74 6.87
CA ASN A 213 1.56 13.10 7.12
C ASN A 213 1.02 13.89 5.93
N ALA A 214 -0.03 13.43 5.27
CA ALA A 214 -0.62 14.11 4.13
C ALA A 214 -2.07 14.51 4.41
N PHE A 215 -2.82 14.83 3.35
CA PHE A 215 -4.22 15.22 3.45
C PHE A 215 -5.07 14.16 4.19
N ASN A 216 -6.15 14.61 4.83
CA ASN A 216 -7.03 13.80 5.66
C ASN A 216 -6.32 13.09 6.84
N ASN A 217 -5.25 13.71 7.37
CA ASN A 217 -4.44 13.19 8.47
C ASN A 217 -3.91 11.78 8.22
N GLN A 218 -3.68 11.43 6.96
CA GLN A 218 -3.16 10.12 6.60
C GLN A 218 -1.65 10.07 6.70
N GLU A 219 -1.18 9.05 7.40
CA GLU A 219 0.24 8.79 7.49
C GLU A 219 0.70 7.75 6.47
N TYR A 220 1.81 8.08 5.82
CA TYR A 220 2.51 7.21 4.89
C TYR A 220 3.93 6.97 5.35
N ILE A 221 4.39 5.73 5.29
CA ILE A 221 5.72 5.35 5.77
C ILE A 221 6.66 5.17 4.59
N PHE A 222 7.67 6.03 4.49
CA PHE A 222 8.78 5.83 3.57
C PHE A 222 9.84 4.95 4.24
N SER A 223 9.74 3.63 4.07
CA SER A 223 10.58 2.65 4.78
C SER A 223 11.98 2.41 4.20
N ARG A 224 12.29 2.93 2.99
CA ARG A 224 13.59 2.72 2.31
C ARG A 224 14.19 3.98 1.68
N PRO A 225 14.26 5.11 2.39
CA PRO A 225 15.05 6.24 1.92
C PRO A 225 16.53 5.84 1.81
N LYS A 226 17.17 6.25 0.72
CA LYS A 226 18.62 6.16 0.59
C LYS A 226 19.23 7.34 1.34
N PHE A 227 19.51 7.15 2.62
CA PHE A 227 20.17 8.17 3.42
C PHE A 227 21.63 8.35 2.98
N ASP A 228 22.12 9.58 3.11
CA ASP A 228 23.55 9.87 3.00
C ASP A 228 24.30 9.47 4.27
N GLN A 229 25.62 9.72 4.29
CA GLN A 229 26.47 9.44 5.45
C GLN A 229 26.04 10.19 6.72
N LYS A 230 25.23 11.23 6.60
CA LYS A 230 24.71 12.03 7.73
C LYS A 230 23.35 11.53 8.22
N GLY A 231 22.85 10.42 7.67
CA GLY A 231 21.51 9.91 8.01
C GLY A 231 20.39 10.79 7.46
N THR A 232 20.65 11.56 6.40
CA THR A 232 19.67 12.48 5.81
C THR A 232 19.33 12.14 4.37
N VAL A 233 18.16 12.56 3.93
CA VAL A 233 17.71 12.46 2.54
C VAL A 233 17.12 13.79 2.09
N SER A 234 17.27 14.13 0.81
CA SER A 234 16.69 15.38 0.29
C SER A 234 15.16 15.32 0.27
N ALA A 235 14.50 16.44 0.58
CA ALA A 235 13.05 16.55 0.46
C ALA A 235 12.56 16.28 -0.98
N LYS A 236 13.37 16.59 -2.00
CA LYS A 236 13.13 16.19 -3.40
C LYS A 236 12.94 14.68 -3.55
N THR A 237 13.76 13.87 -2.88
CA THR A 237 13.63 12.40 -2.89
C THR A 237 12.34 11.98 -2.18
N VAL A 238 11.99 12.61 -1.06
CA VAL A 238 10.74 12.35 -0.33
C VAL A 238 9.52 12.66 -1.22
N ARG A 239 9.48 13.82 -1.88
CA ARG A 239 8.41 14.19 -2.84
C ARG A 239 8.31 13.20 -4.00
N ASN A 240 9.45 12.81 -4.58
CA ASN A 240 9.47 11.86 -5.69
C ASN A 240 8.96 10.48 -5.25
N TRP A 241 9.33 10.05 -4.04
CA TRP A 241 8.82 8.83 -3.48
C TRP A 241 7.32 8.92 -3.27
N PHE A 242 6.82 9.97 -2.62
CA PHE A 242 5.39 10.16 -2.38
C PHE A 242 4.59 10.19 -3.68
N LEU A 243 5.03 10.98 -4.68
CA LEU A 243 4.41 11.00 -5.99
C LEU A 243 4.36 9.60 -6.61
N ARG A 244 5.49 8.89 -6.68
CA ARG A 244 5.57 7.60 -7.40
C ARG A 244 4.94 6.44 -6.66
N ARG A 245 4.98 6.43 -5.33
CA ARG A 245 4.61 5.29 -4.49
C ARG A 245 3.29 5.48 -3.76
N VAL A 246 2.83 6.70 -3.59
CA VAL A 246 1.55 7.00 -2.95
C VAL A 246 0.56 7.45 -4.00
N VAL A 247 0.84 8.56 -4.71
CA VAL A 247 -0.10 9.20 -5.65
C VAL A 247 -0.29 8.42 -6.96
N LEU A 248 0.79 7.91 -7.57
CA LEU A 248 0.76 7.18 -8.85
C LEU A 248 0.66 5.65 -8.70
N THR A 249 0.87 5.15 -7.47
CA THR A 249 0.17 3.93 -7.01
C THR A 249 -1.33 4.29 -6.98
N ILE A 250 -2.29 3.51 -6.50
CA ILE A 250 -3.74 3.84 -6.61
C ILE A 250 -4.27 4.02 -8.06
N ASP A 251 -3.77 4.94 -8.87
CA ASP A 251 -4.07 5.10 -10.30
C ASP A 251 -3.50 3.96 -11.13
N GLY A 252 -4.20 2.83 -11.11
CA GLY A 252 -3.88 1.69 -11.95
C GLY A 252 -4.43 1.84 -13.36
N SER A 253 -5.41 2.72 -13.61
CA SER A 253 -6.18 2.59 -14.85
C SER A 253 -7.22 3.66 -15.21
N ASN A 254 -7.28 4.83 -14.58
CA ASN A 254 -8.36 5.78 -14.93
C ASN A 254 -8.08 7.26 -14.72
N SER A 255 -6.84 7.71 -14.54
CA SER A 255 -6.57 9.14 -14.65
C SER A 255 -6.94 9.59 -16.07
N GLN A 256 -7.97 10.44 -16.13
CA GLN A 256 -8.28 11.26 -17.29
C GLN A 256 -7.11 12.24 -17.54
N GLY A 257 -5.95 11.75 -17.98
CA GLY A 257 -4.79 12.58 -18.32
C GLY A 257 -4.22 13.42 -17.18
N TRP A 258 -4.51 13.09 -15.92
CA TRP A 258 -3.99 13.85 -14.78
C TRP A 258 -2.49 13.64 -14.65
N VAL A 259 -1.72 14.62 -15.08
CA VAL A 259 -0.27 14.69 -14.83
C VAL A 259 -0.06 15.42 -13.52
N VAL A 260 0.03 14.67 -12.41
CA VAL A 260 0.41 15.26 -11.12
C VAL A 260 1.89 15.62 -11.17
N GLU A 261 2.18 16.90 -11.34
CA GLU A 261 3.55 17.38 -11.31
C GLU A 261 4.08 17.48 -9.88
N ARG A 262 5.34 17.08 -9.69
CA ARG A 262 6.06 17.16 -8.40
C ARG A 262 6.01 18.55 -7.75
N ARG A 263 6.00 19.63 -8.55
CA ARG A 263 5.97 21.01 -8.05
C ARG A 263 4.68 21.37 -7.32
N LEU A 264 3.61 20.59 -7.54
CA LEU A 264 2.34 20.77 -6.86
C LEU A 264 2.33 20.15 -5.45
N ILE A 265 3.36 19.36 -5.13
CA ILE A 265 3.51 18.71 -3.82
C ILE A 265 4.29 19.64 -2.90
N ILE A 266 3.59 20.29 -1.98
CA ILE A 266 4.20 21.17 -0.99
C ILE A 266 4.59 20.33 0.22
N CYS A 267 5.83 20.45 0.68
CA CYS A 267 6.32 19.80 1.89
C CYS A 267 6.55 20.83 2.99
N ARG A 268 6.16 20.51 4.22
CA ARG A 268 6.38 21.32 5.41
C ARG A 268 7.01 20.47 6.52
N GLY A 269 7.85 21.10 7.33
CA GLY A 269 8.41 20.49 8.53
C GLY A 269 7.37 20.45 9.66
N VAL A 270 7.75 19.87 10.80
CA VAL A 270 6.87 19.75 11.99
C VAL A 270 6.39 21.11 12.50
N TYR A 271 7.19 22.16 12.34
CA TYR A 271 6.85 23.52 12.75
C TYR A 271 6.13 24.33 11.66
N GLY A 272 5.63 23.68 10.61
CA GLY A 272 4.92 24.33 9.51
C GLY A 272 5.81 25.10 8.53
N THR A 273 7.14 25.07 8.71
CA THR A 273 8.09 25.72 7.80
C THR A 273 8.13 25.03 6.45
N ASP A 274 8.12 25.80 5.37
CA ASP A 274 8.23 25.24 4.02
C ASP A 274 9.59 24.56 3.81
N VAL A 275 9.55 23.34 3.30
CA VAL A 275 10.72 22.50 3.06
C VAL A 275 11.03 22.55 1.56
N HIS A 276 12.15 23.14 1.16
CA HIS A 276 12.56 23.21 -0.24
C HIS A 276 13.19 21.88 -0.71
N ASP A 277 13.34 21.69 -2.03
CA ASP A 277 13.82 20.44 -2.65
C ASP A 277 15.15 19.93 -2.05
N TRP A 278 16.03 20.84 -1.64
CA TRP A 278 17.37 20.54 -1.12
C TRP A 278 17.45 20.47 0.40
N SER A 279 16.35 20.76 1.10
CA SER A 279 16.28 20.61 2.55
C SER A 279 16.56 19.16 2.93
N ARG A 280 17.33 18.98 4.01
CA ARG A 280 17.68 17.67 4.56
C ARG A 280 16.58 17.21 5.50
N VAL A 281 16.23 15.94 5.36
CA VAL A 281 15.24 15.25 6.18
C VAL A 281 15.96 14.12 6.88
N HIS A 282 15.95 14.10 8.21
CA HIS A 282 16.57 13.04 8.97
C HIS A 282 15.66 11.81 9.04
N GLY A 283 16.29 10.63 9.16
CA GLY A 283 15.54 9.43 9.46
C GLY A 283 14.83 9.52 10.82
N GLY A 284 13.58 9.08 10.88
CA GLY A 284 12.67 9.23 12.02
C GLY A 284 11.85 10.51 12.00
N GLU A 285 12.14 11.48 11.13
CA GLU A 285 11.38 12.72 11.05
C GLU A 285 10.00 12.54 10.40
N THR A 286 9.10 13.45 10.77
CA THR A 286 7.77 13.59 10.15
C THR A 286 7.75 14.80 9.21
N ILE A 287 7.25 14.60 8.00
CA ILE A 287 7.02 15.66 7.01
C ILE A 287 5.53 15.76 6.71
N TYR A 288 5.05 16.99 6.60
CA TYR A 288 3.69 17.29 6.19
C TYR A 288 3.65 17.55 4.70
N ILE A 289 2.73 16.89 3.98
CA ILE A 289 2.51 17.10 2.55
C ILE A 289 1.12 17.65 2.30
N THR A 290 1.06 18.71 1.50
CA THR A 290 -0.20 19.26 0.99
C THR A 290 -0.25 19.11 -0.53
N LEU A 291 -1.41 18.69 -1.03
CA LEU A 291 -1.72 18.66 -2.46
C LEU A 291 -2.80 19.69 -2.79
N PRO A 292 -2.87 20.15 -4.07
CA PRO A 292 -3.98 20.98 -4.53
C PRO A 292 -5.33 20.29 -4.30
N PRO A 293 -6.40 21.03 -3.97
CA PRO A 293 -7.70 20.45 -3.60
C PRO A 293 -8.28 19.47 -4.62
N ASN A 294 -8.10 19.74 -5.91
CA ASN A 294 -8.55 18.85 -6.98
C ASN A 294 -7.81 17.50 -6.99
N ILE A 295 -6.51 17.50 -6.68
CA ILE A 295 -5.71 16.27 -6.60
C ILE A 295 -6.05 15.54 -5.30
N THR A 296 -6.22 16.27 -4.20
CA THR A 296 -6.66 15.71 -2.91
C THR A 296 -8.02 15.01 -3.05
N ALA A 297 -9.01 15.65 -3.67
CA ALA A 297 -10.34 15.07 -3.86
C ALA A 297 -10.29 13.80 -4.72
N TRP A 298 -9.63 13.88 -5.88
CA TRP A 298 -9.43 12.72 -6.77
C TRP A 298 -8.73 11.57 -6.05
N TYR A 299 -7.64 11.86 -5.34
CA TYR A 299 -6.89 10.83 -4.64
C TYR A 299 -7.72 10.21 -3.51
N THR A 300 -8.47 11.03 -2.77
CA THR A 300 -9.33 10.54 -1.67
C THR A 300 -10.34 9.51 -2.20
N GLU A 301 -10.96 9.77 -3.34
CA GLU A 301 -11.86 8.82 -3.99
C GLU A 301 -11.13 7.55 -4.44
N ALA A 302 -9.95 7.70 -5.03
CA ALA A 302 -9.19 6.58 -5.54
C ALA A 302 -8.57 5.71 -4.42
N GLU A 303 -8.27 6.31 -3.26
CA GLU A 303 -7.77 5.63 -2.06
C GLU A 303 -8.88 4.94 -1.26
N ALA A 304 -10.12 5.42 -1.36
CA ALA A 304 -11.26 4.94 -0.57
C ALA A 304 -11.40 3.41 -0.48
N PRO A 305 -11.17 2.60 -1.55
CA PRO A 305 -11.26 1.15 -1.44
C PRO A 305 -10.26 0.52 -0.47
N PHE A 306 -9.12 1.16 -0.24
CA PHE A 306 -8.08 0.66 0.67
C PHE A 306 -8.35 1.03 2.12
N LEU A 307 -9.29 1.94 2.37
CA LEU A 307 -9.51 2.52 3.68
C LEU A 307 -10.71 1.87 4.36
N PRO A 308 -10.72 1.86 5.69
CA PRO A 308 -11.93 1.53 6.42
C PRO A 308 -13.05 2.54 6.15
N PRO A 309 -14.32 2.12 6.31
CA PRO A 309 -15.43 3.03 6.27
C PRO A 309 -15.26 4.14 7.32
N LEU A 310 -15.72 5.34 6.97
CA LEU A 310 -15.74 6.44 7.92
C LEU A 310 -16.90 6.27 8.90
N HIS A 311 -16.65 6.66 10.15
CA HIS A 311 -17.63 6.69 11.23
C HIS A 311 -17.97 8.15 11.56
N PRO A 312 -19.25 8.54 11.58
CA PRO A 312 -19.63 9.89 11.98
C PRO A 312 -19.37 10.09 13.48
N CYS A 313 -18.72 11.19 13.84
CA CYS A 313 -18.58 11.61 15.23
C CYS A 313 -19.88 12.26 15.70
N VAL A 314 -20.51 11.75 16.76
CA VAL A 314 -21.76 12.32 17.30
C VAL A 314 -21.59 13.69 17.94
N VAL A 315 -20.35 14.07 18.28
CA VAL A 315 -20.06 15.37 18.92
C VAL A 315 -19.86 16.47 17.88
N CYS A 316 -18.98 16.25 16.89
CA CYS A 316 -18.67 17.27 15.88
C CYS A 316 -19.43 17.08 14.55
N GLY A 317 -20.09 15.95 14.32
CA GLY A 317 -20.80 15.63 13.08
C GLY A 317 -19.90 15.21 11.91
N ASP A 318 -18.59 15.32 12.04
CA ASP A 318 -17.64 14.95 10.98
C ASP A 318 -17.53 13.44 10.81
N ASN A 319 -17.33 13.00 9.57
CA ASN A 319 -16.91 11.64 9.26
C ASN A 319 -15.42 11.45 9.61
N LYS A 320 -15.15 10.51 10.51
CA LYS A 320 -13.81 10.20 11.03
C LYS A 320 -13.40 8.79 10.66
N ARG A 321 -12.11 8.56 10.50
CA ARG A 321 -11.56 7.22 10.28
C ARG A 321 -11.53 6.44 11.60
N PRO A 322 -11.55 5.10 11.60
CA PRO A 322 -11.37 4.32 12.82
C PRO A 322 -10.09 4.64 13.57
N SER A 323 -9.02 5.05 12.88
CA SER A 323 -7.76 5.50 13.51
C SER A 323 -7.92 6.81 14.28
N GLU A 324 -8.87 7.65 13.90
CA GLU A 324 -9.28 8.88 14.58
C GLU A 324 -10.35 8.64 15.66
N MET A 325 -10.89 7.42 15.73
CA MET A 325 -11.80 6.99 16.79
C MET A 325 -11.01 6.30 17.92
N PRO A 326 -11.34 6.54 19.19
CA PRO A 326 -10.81 5.73 20.29
C PRO A 326 -11.28 4.28 20.12
N ALA A 327 -10.40 3.30 20.36
CA ALA A 327 -10.84 1.91 20.44
C ALA A 327 -11.83 1.69 21.59
N ARG A 328 -11.64 2.44 22.69
CA ARG A 328 -12.57 2.56 23.81
C ARG A 328 -12.25 3.81 24.62
N ILE A 329 -13.24 4.39 25.30
CA ILE A 329 -13.04 5.57 26.16
C ILE A 329 -12.59 5.14 27.56
N THR A 330 -13.27 4.18 28.21
CA THR A 330 -12.83 3.59 29.48
C THR A 330 -13.12 2.09 29.51
N GLN A 331 -12.37 1.31 30.31
CA GLN A 331 -12.62 -0.12 30.58
C GLN A 331 -14.06 -0.43 31.00
N ALA A 332 -14.75 0.53 31.61
CA ALA A 332 -16.14 0.36 32.03
C ALA A 332 -17.18 0.54 30.91
N CYS A 333 -16.81 1.11 29.75
CA CYS A 333 -17.77 1.32 28.65
C CYS A 333 -18.18 0.02 27.98
N GLU A 334 -19.49 -0.20 27.86
CA GLU A 334 -20.10 -1.30 27.09
C GLU A 334 -20.67 -0.85 25.75
N HIS A 335 -20.65 0.46 25.46
CA HIS A 335 -21.14 1.02 24.20
C HIS A 335 -20.04 1.08 23.14
N GLU A 336 -20.46 1.12 21.87
CA GLU A 336 -19.57 1.46 20.76
C GLU A 336 -19.14 2.93 20.85
N VAL A 337 -17.92 3.23 20.38
CA VAL A 337 -17.39 4.59 20.45
C VAL A 337 -17.85 5.38 19.25
N GLU A 338 -18.72 6.34 19.49
CA GLU A 338 -19.24 7.25 18.45
C GLU A 338 -18.60 8.65 18.49
N SER A 339 -17.62 8.88 19.37
CA SER A 339 -16.93 10.17 19.52
C SER A 339 -15.47 10.04 19.10
N CYS A 340 -14.97 10.98 18.31
CA CYS A 340 -13.58 10.96 17.86
C CYS A 340 -12.60 11.34 18.98
N LYS A 341 -11.32 10.97 18.82
CA LYS A 341 -10.27 11.22 19.81
C LYS A 341 -10.17 12.70 20.17
N ALA A 342 -10.17 13.59 19.18
CA ALA A 342 -10.08 15.03 19.40
C ALA A 342 -11.23 15.57 20.27
N CYS A 343 -12.47 15.13 20.02
CA CYS A 343 -13.61 15.54 20.84
C CYS A 343 -13.55 14.96 22.26
N VAL A 344 -13.03 13.73 22.41
CA VAL A 344 -12.83 13.11 23.73
C VAL A 344 -11.70 13.82 24.50
N GLU A 345 -10.61 14.16 23.83
CA GLU A 345 -9.49 14.95 24.37
C GLU A 345 -9.98 16.31 24.89
N GLU A 346 -10.76 17.03 24.08
CA GLU A 346 -11.33 18.33 24.44
C GLU A 346 -12.34 18.21 25.60
N TRP A 347 -13.15 17.14 25.63
CA TRP A 347 -14.03 16.83 26.76
C TRP A 347 -13.25 16.58 28.04
N VAL A 348 -12.15 15.83 27.99
CA VAL A 348 -11.29 15.58 29.15
C VAL A 348 -10.65 16.89 29.61
N ALA A 349 -10.09 17.68 28.70
CA ALA A 349 -9.47 18.96 29.01
C ALA A 349 -10.43 19.94 29.69
N SER A 350 -11.65 20.08 29.18
CA SER A 350 -12.68 20.93 29.79
C SER A 350 -13.22 20.38 31.12
N SER A 351 -13.33 19.06 31.26
CA SER A 351 -13.80 18.43 32.50
C SER A 351 -12.78 18.53 33.63
N LEU A 352 -11.48 18.54 33.32
CA LEU A 352 -10.40 18.72 34.29
C LEU A 352 -10.48 20.08 35.00
N GLU A 353 -10.94 21.12 34.32
CA GLU A 353 -11.09 22.46 34.91
C GLU A 353 -12.25 22.54 35.93
N VAL A 354 -13.24 21.64 35.83
CA VAL A 354 -14.48 21.71 36.61
C VAL A 354 -14.56 20.63 37.70
N ALA A 355 -14.16 19.38 37.39
CA ALA A 355 -14.34 18.25 38.30
C ALA A 355 -13.39 17.08 37.98
N TRP A 356 -12.11 17.24 38.33
CA TRP A 356 -11.06 16.25 38.08
C TRP A 356 -11.32 14.86 38.70
N ASP A 357 -12.03 14.78 39.85
CA ASP A 357 -12.29 13.53 40.60
C ASP A 357 -13.54 12.75 40.12
N ARG A 358 -14.33 13.34 39.23
CA ARG A 358 -15.68 12.84 38.86
C ARG A 358 -15.93 12.79 37.36
N MET A 359 -14.88 12.82 36.55
CA MET A 359 -15.00 12.76 35.10
C MET A 359 -15.74 11.50 34.64
N ARG A 360 -16.68 11.69 33.71
CA ARG A 360 -17.49 10.63 33.10
C ARG A 360 -17.28 10.60 31.61
N CYS A 361 -17.52 9.43 31.02
CA CYS A 361 -17.52 9.26 29.58
C CYS A 361 -18.48 10.28 28.95
N PRO A 362 -18.11 10.96 27.85
CA PRO A 362 -19.02 11.90 27.17
C PRO A 362 -20.27 11.22 26.58
N GLN A 363 -20.30 9.89 26.52
CA GLN A 363 -21.36 9.11 25.89
C GLN A 363 -22.17 8.27 26.88
N CYS A 364 -21.69 8.06 28.10
CA CYS A 364 -22.37 7.21 29.08
C CYS A 364 -22.02 7.62 30.53
N PRO A 365 -22.78 7.16 31.54
CA PRO A 365 -22.59 7.61 32.92
C PRO A 365 -21.34 7.01 33.62
N ASN A 366 -20.57 6.15 32.95
CA ASN A 366 -19.40 5.50 33.54
C ASN A 366 -18.27 6.50 33.79
N ARG A 367 -17.56 6.32 34.91
CA ARG A 367 -16.44 7.17 35.31
C ARG A 367 -15.16 6.80 34.57
N LEU A 368 -14.36 7.80 34.22
CA LEU A 368 -12.99 7.56 33.74
C LEU A 368 -12.09 7.25 34.93
N ALA A 369 -11.28 6.20 34.80
CA ALA A 369 -10.19 5.95 35.73
C ALA A 369 -8.98 6.85 35.39
N PHE A 370 -8.06 7.00 36.34
CA PHE A 370 -6.81 7.75 36.14
C PHE A 370 -6.06 7.32 34.86
N LEU A 371 -5.97 6.00 34.62
CA LEU A 371 -5.30 5.45 33.44
C LEU A 371 -6.04 5.76 32.13
N ASP A 372 -7.37 5.90 32.17
CA ASP A 372 -8.15 6.30 31.00
C ASP A 372 -7.87 7.77 30.66
N VAL A 373 -7.82 8.65 31.67
CA VAL A 373 -7.44 10.06 31.51
C VAL A 373 -6.02 10.18 30.96
N ALA A 374 -5.07 9.39 31.46
CA ALA A 374 -3.69 9.36 30.98
C ALA A 374 -3.57 8.94 29.50
N ALA A 375 -4.43 8.02 29.05
CA ALA A 375 -4.43 7.54 27.67
C ALA A 375 -5.14 8.49 26.70
N LEU A 376 -6.07 9.31 27.20
CA LEU A 376 -6.92 10.19 26.40
C LEU A 376 -6.48 11.66 26.43
N ALA A 377 -5.74 12.10 27.44
CA ALA A 377 -5.26 13.48 27.51
C ALA A 377 -4.00 13.66 26.66
N ASP A 378 -3.85 14.82 26.03
CA ASP A 378 -2.55 15.22 25.52
C ASP A 378 -1.55 15.38 26.68
N LYS A 379 -0.26 15.34 26.36
CA LYS A 379 0.80 15.36 27.38
C LYS A 379 0.71 16.59 28.30
N ALA A 380 0.40 17.76 27.74
CA ALA A 380 0.33 19.02 28.49
C ALA A 380 -0.90 19.08 29.42
N THR A 381 -1.98 18.42 29.04
CA THR A 381 -3.23 18.32 29.80
C THR A 381 -3.11 17.28 30.89
N PHE A 382 -2.43 16.17 30.64
CA PHE A 382 -2.14 15.18 31.66
C PHE A 382 -1.18 15.71 32.74
N GLU A 383 -0.16 16.49 32.37
CA GLU A 383 0.75 17.14 33.33
C GLU A 383 -0.01 18.05 34.30
N ARG A 384 -1.13 18.66 33.90
CA ARG A 384 -2.00 19.45 34.80
C ARG A 384 -2.85 18.62 35.75
N TYR A 385 -3.02 17.33 35.49
CA TYR A 385 -3.81 16.42 36.30
C TYR A 385 -3.00 15.73 37.42
N GLU A 386 -1.67 15.66 37.28
CA GLU A 386 -0.78 15.09 38.32
C GLU A 386 -0.45 16.06 39.48
N TYR A 387 -0.79 17.35 39.33
CA TYR A 387 -0.63 18.40 40.34
C TYR A 387 -1.98 18.80 40.92
#